data_AF-A0AAE3VHU2-F1
#
_entry.id   AF-A0AAE3VHU2-F1
#
_cell.length_a   1.000
_cell.length_b   1.000
_cell.length_c   1.000
_cell.angle_alpha   90.00
_cell.angle_beta   90.00
_cell.angle_gamma   90.00
#
_symmetry.space_group_name_H-M   'P 1'
#
loop_
_entity.id
_entity.type
_entity.pdbx_description
1 polymer ?
#
loop_
_entity_poly.entity_id
_entity_poly.type
_entity_poly.pdbx_seq_one_letter_code
_entity_poly.pdbx_strand_id
1 'polypeptide(L)'
;MTRLLTAFVALSLTFSVLALDDQDRELLTSAANGYEQLFSKSFTVNMVSPEIAKLLQTAVAQKSQQMGFPVMIDIKHFVFSAKNGQFSTKAVLNVPDEQMRQMMESQANQLLDSSGISKALADMTLGALAKAAAHLKDHEQLNLEKADANAPMFSVKAPSEQLFGNLSVTRALFKVSKDSKVIPELRFDFSDKSAVWVQLRHDPITATGATGTIQCPAMMIITQSLKIAPAGMAIPQRINVTFSDYKFQ
;
A
#
# COMPACT_ATOMS: atom_id res chain seq x y z
N MET A 1 -16.40 61.38 23.69
CA MET A 1 -15.30 60.52 23.20
C MET A 1 -15.74 59.07 23.33
N THR A 2 -15.91 58.43 22.18
CA THR A 2 -16.50 57.12 21.95
C THR A 2 -15.51 56.01 22.37
N ARG A 3 -15.93 55.06 23.20
CA ARG A 3 -15.19 53.79 23.40
C ARG A 3 -15.87 52.72 22.54
N LEU A 4 -15.22 52.31 21.46
CA LEU A 4 -15.59 51.09 20.72
C LEU A 4 -15.19 49.88 21.57
N LEU A 5 -16.17 49.04 21.94
CA LEU A 5 -15.91 47.65 22.31
C LEU A 5 -15.67 46.86 21.02
N THR A 6 -14.45 46.37 20.83
CA THR A 6 -14.14 45.38 19.80
C THR A 6 -14.44 44.00 20.39
N ALA A 7 -15.57 43.41 19.99
CA ALA A 7 -15.87 42.01 20.28
C ALA A 7 -15.03 41.12 19.36
N PHE A 8 -14.08 40.39 19.93
CA PHE A 8 -13.30 39.36 19.23
C PHE A 8 -14.14 38.06 19.24
N VAL A 9 -14.84 37.77 18.14
CA VAL A 9 -15.46 36.46 17.92
C VAL A 9 -14.35 35.50 17.50
N ALA A 10 -13.81 34.76 18.46
CA ALA A 10 -12.96 33.61 18.18
C ALA A 10 -13.84 32.50 17.61
N LEU A 11 -13.87 32.37 16.28
CA LEU A 11 -14.47 31.23 15.60
C LEU A 11 -13.59 30.01 15.87
N SER A 12 -13.85 29.30 16.96
CA SER A 12 -13.25 28.00 17.23
C SER A 12 -13.81 27.01 16.21
N LEU A 13 -13.03 26.70 15.17
CA LEU A 13 -13.26 25.55 14.28
C LEU A 13 -13.12 24.28 15.12
N THR A 14 -14.19 23.87 15.79
CA THR A 14 -14.30 22.53 16.36
C THR A 14 -14.37 21.56 15.18
N PHE A 15 -13.29 20.85 14.91
CA PHE A 15 -13.35 19.63 14.11
C PHE A 15 -14.27 18.67 14.87
N SER A 16 -15.53 18.58 14.44
CA SER A 16 -16.48 17.60 14.98
C SER A 16 -16.03 16.22 14.54
N VAL A 17 -15.31 15.56 15.43
CA VAL A 17 -15.01 14.13 15.33
C VAL A 17 -16.32 13.41 15.65
N LEU A 18 -16.96 12.79 14.65
CA LEU A 18 -18.19 12.03 14.86
C LEU A 18 -17.81 10.66 15.46
N ALA A 19 -18.45 10.30 16.57
CA ALA A 19 -18.32 8.97 17.13
C ALA A 19 -18.90 7.93 16.16
N LEU A 20 -18.27 6.75 16.11
CA LEU A 20 -18.74 5.63 15.29
C LEU A 20 -20.06 5.10 15.83
N ASP A 21 -21.07 5.01 14.97
CA ASP A 21 -22.31 4.29 15.27
C ASP A 21 -22.17 2.77 15.06
N ASP A 22 -23.24 2.01 15.35
CA ASP A 22 -23.22 0.55 15.22
C ASP A 22 -23.06 0.08 13.77
N GLN A 23 -23.58 0.84 12.80
CA GLN A 23 -23.47 0.50 11.38
C GLN A 23 -22.04 0.71 10.87
N ASP A 24 -21.39 1.78 11.30
CA ASP A 24 -19.98 2.03 11.03
C ASP A 24 -19.09 0.93 11.61
N ARG A 25 -19.37 0.50 12.86
CA ARG A 25 -18.63 -0.60 13.51
C ARG A 25 -18.81 -1.93 12.78
N GLU A 26 -20.03 -2.25 12.35
CA GLU A 26 -20.30 -3.46 11.58
C GLU A 26 -19.60 -3.44 10.21
N LEU A 27 -19.61 -2.29 9.54
CA LEU A 27 -18.91 -2.09 8.26
C LEU A 27 -17.40 -2.28 8.42
N LEU A 28 -16.79 -1.64 9.42
CA LEU A 28 -15.36 -1.76 9.73
C LEU A 28 -14.99 -3.20 10.07
N THR A 29 -15.79 -3.87 10.91
CA THR A 29 -15.61 -5.29 11.26
C THR A 29 -15.68 -6.18 10.02
N SER A 30 -16.67 -5.97 9.15
CA SER A 30 -16.85 -6.75 7.93
C SER A 30 -15.66 -6.60 6.98
N ALA A 31 -15.18 -5.37 6.80
CA ALA A 31 -14.00 -5.09 5.98
C ALA A 31 -12.73 -5.71 6.59
N ALA A 32 -12.54 -5.57 7.90
CA ALA A 32 -11.42 -6.18 8.61
C ALA A 32 -11.38 -7.71 8.47
N ASN A 33 -12.54 -8.37 8.59
CA ASN A 33 -12.67 -9.82 8.42
C ASN A 33 -12.35 -10.25 6.98
N GLY A 34 -12.76 -9.47 5.97
CA GLY A 34 -12.43 -9.74 4.57
C GLY A 34 -10.91 -9.71 4.31
N TYR A 35 -10.23 -8.70 4.86
CA TYR A 35 -8.76 -8.62 4.76
C TYR A 35 -8.04 -9.67 5.60
N GLU A 36 -8.59 -10.06 6.75
CA GLU A 36 -8.06 -11.19 7.51
C GLU A 36 -8.16 -12.50 6.72
N GLN A 37 -9.26 -12.75 6.00
CA GLN A 37 -9.38 -13.92 5.13
C GLN A 37 -8.31 -13.92 4.01
N LEU A 38 -7.99 -12.74 3.46
CA LEU A 38 -6.94 -12.59 2.46
C LEU A 38 -5.54 -12.83 3.06
N PHE A 39 -5.19 -12.11 4.13
CA PHE A 39 -3.82 -12.07 4.66
C PHE A 39 -3.47 -13.18 5.66
N SER A 40 -4.45 -13.92 6.18
CA SER A 40 -4.21 -15.15 6.96
C SER A 40 -3.75 -16.33 6.10
N LYS A 41 -4.03 -16.29 4.79
CA LYS A 41 -3.61 -17.30 3.84
C LYS A 41 -2.25 -16.98 3.25
N SER A 42 -1.49 -18.03 2.94
CA SER A 42 -0.32 -17.85 2.09
C SER A 42 -0.78 -17.73 0.64
N PHE A 43 -0.25 -16.75 -0.09
CA PHE A 43 -0.56 -16.61 -1.51
C PHE A 43 0.59 -15.99 -2.29
N THR A 44 0.57 -16.24 -3.59
CA THR A 44 1.38 -15.51 -4.56
C THR A 44 0.48 -14.81 -5.56
N VAL A 45 0.92 -13.66 -6.07
CA VAL A 45 0.21 -12.90 -7.09
C VAL A 45 1.21 -12.25 -8.03
N ASN A 46 0.87 -12.24 -9.32
CA ASN A 46 1.64 -11.52 -10.31
C ASN A 46 1.33 -10.03 -10.19
N MET A 47 2.37 -9.21 -10.16
CA MET A 47 2.31 -7.77 -10.00
C MET A 47 3.03 -7.12 -11.19
N VAL A 48 2.32 -6.30 -11.95
CA VAL A 48 2.88 -5.53 -13.06
C VAL A 48 2.84 -4.06 -12.73
N SER A 49 4.00 -3.40 -12.77
CA SER A 49 4.14 -1.96 -12.66
C SER A 49 5.33 -1.48 -13.50
N PRO A 50 5.08 -0.75 -14.62
CA PRO A 50 6.14 -0.21 -15.46
C PRO A 50 7.06 0.76 -14.70
N GLU A 51 6.51 1.54 -13.77
CA GLU A 51 7.28 2.53 -13.02
C GLU A 51 8.25 1.87 -12.04
N ILE A 52 7.79 0.81 -11.35
CA ILE A 52 8.65 -0.02 -10.50
C ILE A 52 9.68 -0.77 -11.33
N ALA A 53 9.28 -1.36 -12.47
CA ALA A 53 10.19 -2.06 -13.36
C ALA A 53 11.34 -1.15 -13.83
N LYS A 54 11.02 0.06 -14.29
CA LYS A 54 12.00 1.04 -14.73
C LYS A 54 12.95 1.47 -13.59
N LEU A 55 12.41 1.69 -12.38
CA LEU A 55 13.22 2.02 -11.21
C LEU A 55 14.26 0.93 -10.93
N LEU A 56 13.83 -0.35 -10.99
CA LEU A 56 14.71 -1.49 -10.73
C LEU A 56 15.73 -1.74 -11.82
N GLN A 57 15.32 -1.63 -13.07
CA GLN A 57 16.24 -1.69 -14.22
C GLN A 57 17.35 -0.65 -14.08
N THR A 58 16.99 0.57 -13.68
CA THR A 58 17.96 1.65 -13.44
C THR A 58 18.89 1.32 -12.27
N ALA A 59 18.36 0.82 -11.16
CA ALA A 59 19.14 0.43 -9.99
C ALA A 59 20.18 -0.66 -10.32
N VAL A 60 19.75 -1.70 -11.03
CA VAL A 60 20.61 -2.82 -11.43
C VAL A 60 21.67 -2.36 -12.43
N ALA A 61 21.30 -1.55 -13.43
CA ALA A 61 22.26 -1.01 -14.39
C ALA A 61 23.34 -0.15 -13.70
N GLN A 62 22.95 0.73 -12.78
CA GLN A 62 23.91 1.57 -12.03
C GLN A 62 24.84 0.74 -11.14
N LYS A 63 24.31 -0.23 -10.39
CA LYS A 63 25.11 -1.08 -9.50
C LYS A 63 26.06 -2.00 -10.26
N SER A 64 25.58 -2.60 -11.34
CA SER A 64 26.39 -3.49 -12.17
C SER A 64 27.52 -2.74 -12.90
N GLN A 65 27.26 -1.50 -13.35
CA GLN A 65 28.30 -0.62 -13.87
C GLN A 65 29.39 -0.30 -12.83
N GLN A 66 29.02 -0.05 -11.56
CA GLN A 66 29.98 0.15 -10.47
C GLN A 66 30.86 -1.08 -10.21
N MET A 67 30.34 -2.28 -10.51
CA MET A 67 31.07 -3.55 -10.39
C MET A 67 31.90 -3.90 -11.63
N GLY A 68 31.89 -3.05 -12.68
CA GLY A 68 32.67 -3.24 -13.91
C GLY A 68 31.99 -4.10 -14.99
N PHE A 69 30.74 -4.53 -14.77
CA PHE A 69 30.01 -5.39 -15.70
C PHE A 69 28.56 -4.90 -15.84
N PRO A 70 28.25 -4.04 -16.83
CA PRO A 70 26.89 -3.50 -16.97
C PRO A 70 25.89 -4.60 -17.32
N VAL A 71 24.89 -4.77 -16.45
CA VAL A 71 23.77 -5.71 -16.63
C VAL A 71 22.53 -4.91 -17.00
N MET A 72 21.94 -5.23 -18.14
CA MET A 72 20.61 -4.78 -18.53
C MET A 72 19.62 -5.91 -18.33
N ILE A 73 18.52 -5.62 -17.64
CA ILE A 73 17.43 -6.58 -17.41
C ILE A 73 16.14 -6.03 -18.01
N ASP A 74 15.30 -6.91 -18.55
CA ASP A 74 13.92 -6.59 -18.92
C ASP A 74 12.98 -7.34 -17.99
N ILE A 75 12.09 -6.62 -17.30
CA ILE A 75 11.23 -7.20 -16.26
C ILE A 75 9.85 -7.47 -16.87
N LYS A 76 9.43 -8.73 -16.85
CA LYS A 76 8.10 -9.16 -17.31
C LYS A 76 7.02 -8.81 -16.29
N HIS A 77 7.23 -9.23 -15.04
CA HIS A 77 6.38 -8.94 -13.89
C HIS A 77 7.16 -9.20 -12.61
N PHE A 78 6.53 -8.90 -11.48
CA PHE A 78 6.98 -9.30 -10.16
C PHE A 78 6.05 -10.37 -9.61
N VAL A 79 6.58 -11.31 -8.83
CA VAL A 79 5.79 -12.23 -8.01
C VAL A 79 5.82 -11.68 -6.60
N PHE A 80 4.68 -11.17 -6.14
CA PHE A 80 4.48 -10.82 -4.74
C PHE A 80 4.05 -12.07 -3.98
N SER A 81 4.68 -12.32 -2.84
CA SER A 81 4.36 -13.45 -1.97
C SER A 81 4.02 -12.96 -0.57
N ALA A 82 2.85 -13.35 -0.07
CA ALA A 82 2.46 -13.24 1.33
C ALA A 82 2.56 -14.63 1.97
N LYS A 83 3.39 -14.77 3.01
CA LYS A 83 3.54 -16.02 3.76
C LYS A 83 3.77 -15.72 5.22
N ASN A 84 2.90 -16.25 6.10
CA ASN A 84 2.99 -16.07 7.56
C ASN A 84 3.14 -14.59 7.98
N GLY A 85 2.38 -13.68 7.36
CA GLY A 85 2.47 -12.24 7.63
C GLY A 85 3.73 -11.54 7.10
N GLN A 86 4.62 -12.26 6.41
CA GLN A 86 5.77 -11.70 5.72
C GLN A 86 5.46 -11.47 4.24
N PHE A 87 5.93 -10.33 3.73
CA PHE A 87 5.75 -9.93 2.35
C PHE A 87 7.11 -9.88 1.64
N SER A 88 7.18 -10.46 0.45
CA SER A 88 8.38 -10.43 -0.38
C SER A 88 8.01 -10.27 -1.85
N THR A 89 8.93 -9.71 -2.63
CA THR A 89 8.74 -9.48 -4.06
C THR A 89 9.93 -10.04 -4.82
N LYS A 90 9.68 -10.81 -5.88
CA LYS A 90 10.73 -11.28 -6.79
C LYS A 90 10.45 -10.81 -8.21
N ALA A 91 11.47 -10.34 -8.92
CA ALA A 91 11.37 -10.02 -10.34
C ALA A 91 11.44 -11.30 -11.18
N VAL A 92 10.59 -11.34 -12.21
CA VAL A 92 10.61 -12.31 -13.30
C VAL A 92 11.02 -11.59 -14.57
N LEU A 93 12.03 -12.11 -15.26
CA LEU A 93 12.62 -11.44 -16.41
C LEU A 93 11.98 -11.89 -17.72
N ASN A 94 11.97 -10.99 -18.71
CA ASN A 94 11.52 -11.25 -20.06
C ASN A 94 12.69 -11.83 -20.90
N VAL A 95 13.11 -13.04 -20.56
CA VAL A 95 14.21 -13.75 -21.24
C VAL A 95 13.68 -15.08 -21.78
N PRO A 96 13.75 -15.35 -23.10
CA PRO A 96 13.19 -16.58 -23.68
C PRO A 96 13.91 -17.87 -23.25
N ASP A 97 15.24 -17.80 -23.05
CA ASP A 97 16.04 -18.95 -22.62
C ASP A 97 15.92 -19.16 -21.11
N GLU A 98 15.44 -20.34 -20.70
CA GLU A 98 15.11 -20.64 -19.30
C GLU A 98 16.34 -20.65 -18.38
N GLN A 99 17.47 -21.21 -18.84
CA GLN A 99 18.67 -21.31 -18.02
C GLN A 99 19.29 -19.92 -17.80
N MET A 100 19.38 -19.11 -18.86
CA MET A 100 19.85 -17.74 -18.79
C MET A 100 18.91 -16.88 -17.95
N ARG A 101 17.59 -17.05 -18.10
CA ARG A 101 16.58 -16.36 -17.30
C ARG A 101 16.78 -16.64 -15.81
N GLN A 102 16.91 -17.91 -15.41
CA GLN A 102 17.11 -18.28 -14.01
C GLN A 102 18.40 -17.70 -13.42
N MET A 103 19.50 -17.72 -14.18
CA MET A 103 20.77 -17.13 -13.75
C MET A 103 20.64 -15.62 -13.56
N MET A 104 20.05 -14.90 -14.50
CA MET A 104 19.87 -13.45 -14.43
C MET A 104 18.86 -13.05 -13.35
N GLU A 105 17.76 -13.80 -13.20
CA GLU A 105 16.77 -13.61 -12.13
C GLU A 105 17.41 -13.78 -10.74
N SER A 106 18.31 -14.75 -10.57
CA SER A 106 19.04 -14.94 -9.31
C SER A 106 19.85 -13.69 -8.94
N GLN A 107 20.65 -13.17 -9.87
CA GLN A 107 21.45 -11.98 -9.64
C GLN A 107 20.59 -10.73 -9.42
N ALA A 108 19.57 -10.52 -10.25
CA ALA A 108 18.66 -9.39 -10.12
C ALA A 108 17.96 -9.42 -8.75
N ASN A 109 17.41 -10.56 -8.34
CA ASN A 109 16.72 -10.68 -7.06
C ASN A 109 17.66 -10.53 -5.85
N GLN A 110 18.91 -11.00 -5.92
CA GLN A 110 19.90 -10.72 -4.89
C GLN A 110 20.19 -9.21 -4.75
N LEU A 111 20.28 -8.49 -5.87
CA LEU A 111 20.41 -7.03 -5.85
C LEU A 111 19.16 -6.34 -5.30
N LEU A 112 17.96 -6.84 -5.63
CA LEU A 112 16.69 -6.32 -5.10
C LEU A 112 16.57 -6.47 -3.60
N ASP A 113 17.00 -7.62 -3.06
CA ASP A 113 16.96 -7.90 -1.64
C ASP A 113 18.02 -7.08 -0.89
N SER A 114 19.27 -7.06 -1.38
CA SER A 114 20.38 -6.33 -0.73
C SER A 114 20.25 -4.80 -0.79
N SER A 115 19.56 -4.26 -1.79
CA SER A 115 19.26 -2.82 -1.90
C SER A 115 18.09 -2.37 -1.04
N GLY A 116 17.32 -3.30 -0.46
CA GLY A 116 16.10 -3.01 0.29
C GLY A 116 14.89 -2.62 -0.57
N ILE A 117 15.03 -2.64 -1.90
CA ILE A 117 13.94 -2.24 -2.80
C ILE A 117 12.81 -3.28 -2.77
N SER A 118 13.13 -4.58 -2.71
CA SER A 118 12.12 -5.66 -2.58
C SER A 118 11.19 -5.42 -1.39
N LYS A 119 11.77 -5.06 -0.23
CA LYS A 119 11.03 -4.69 0.97
C LYS A 119 10.24 -3.41 0.79
N ALA A 120 10.86 -2.36 0.24
CA ALA A 120 10.15 -1.10 -0.02
C ALA A 120 8.93 -1.32 -0.92
N LEU A 121 9.06 -2.06 -2.01
CA LEU A 121 7.95 -2.38 -2.92
C LEU A 121 6.85 -3.19 -2.23
N ALA A 122 7.22 -4.17 -1.42
CA ALA A 122 6.26 -4.95 -0.65
C ALA A 122 5.49 -4.07 0.36
N ASP A 123 6.21 -3.22 1.09
CA ASP A 123 5.64 -2.26 2.06
C ASP A 123 4.81 -1.17 1.36
N MET A 124 5.14 -0.77 0.13
CA MET A 124 4.43 0.24 -0.64
C MET A 124 3.13 -0.28 -1.29
N THR A 125 3.02 -1.59 -1.47
CA THR A 125 1.90 -2.21 -2.19
C THR A 125 0.96 -2.93 -1.23
N LEU A 126 0.81 -4.25 -1.32
CA LEU A 126 -0.14 -5.00 -0.51
C LEU A 126 0.24 -5.03 0.98
N GLY A 127 1.51 -4.80 1.32
CA GLY A 127 1.95 -4.69 2.72
C GLY A 127 1.35 -3.46 3.43
N ALA A 128 1.28 -2.30 2.76
CA ALA A 128 0.60 -1.12 3.31
C ALA A 128 -0.89 -1.37 3.53
N LEU A 129 -1.53 -2.09 2.61
CA LEU A 129 -2.95 -2.46 2.74
C LEU A 129 -3.17 -3.41 3.92
N ALA A 130 -2.29 -4.39 4.13
CA ALA A 130 -2.38 -5.29 5.28
C ALA A 130 -2.27 -4.54 6.62
N LYS A 131 -1.33 -3.58 6.71
CA LYS A 131 -1.19 -2.72 7.90
C LYS A 131 -2.41 -1.82 8.10
N ALA A 132 -2.89 -1.17 7.03
CA ALA A 132 -4.12 -0.38 7.08
C ALA A 132 -5.34 -1.20 7.55
N ALA A 133 -5.48 -2.44 7.05
CA ALA A 133 -6.54 -3.34 7.43
C ALA A 133 -6.48 -3.75 8.91
N ALA A 134 -5.29 -3.84 9.50
CA ALA A 134 -5.14 -4.13 10.93
C ALA A 134 -5.74 -3.03 11.82
N HIS A 135 -5.63 -1.77 11.41
CA HIS A 135 -6.25 -0.63 12.11
C HIS A 135 -7.77 -0.66 12.09
N LEU A 136 -8.40 -1.33 11.10
CA LEU A 136 -9.86 -1.43 11.03
C LEU A 136 -10.48 -2.18 12.22
N LYS A 137 -9.70 -3.05 12.89
CA LYS A 137 -10.18 -3.83 14.05
C LYS A 137 -10.14 -3.02 15.35
N ASP A 138 -9.33 -1.97 15.42
CA ASP A 138 -9.17 -1.16 16.62
C ASP A 138 -10.14 0.04 16.60
N HIS A 139 -11.42 -0.27 16.83
CA HIS A 139 -12.51 0.71 16.77
C HIS A 139 -12.35 1.87 17.77
N GLU A 140 -11.55 1.72 18.83
CA GLU A 140 -11.34 2.79 19.83
C GLU A 140 -10.42 3.90 19.31
N GLN A 141 -9.55 3.58 18.35
CA GLN A 141 -8.65 4.54 17.72
C GLN A 141 -9.24 5.21 16.46
N LEU A 142 -10.36 4.68 15.97
CA LEU A 142 -11.01 5.11 14.74
C LEU A 142 -12.05 6.19 14.98
N ASN A 143 -12.11 7.14 14.04
CA ASN A 143 -13.09 8.20 14.02
C ASN A 143 -13.75 8.31 12.65
N LEU A 144 -15.02 8.73 12.60
CA LEU A 144 -15.65 9.08 11.34
C LEU A 144 -15.21 10.50 10.92
N GLU A 145 -14.44 10.58 9.83
CA GLU A 145 -13.93 11.84 9.29
C GLU A 145 -14.93 12.47 8.30
N LYS A 146 -15.57 11.63 7.47
CA LYS A 146 -16.57 12.07 6.50
C LYS A 146 -17.64 11.00 6.31
N ALA A 147 -18.87 11.36 6.64
CA ALA A 147 -20.04 10.59 6.24
C ALA A 147 -20.21 10.67 4.71
N ASP A 148 -20.31 9.50 4.08
CA ASP A 148 -20.59 9.35 2.66
C ASP A 148 -21.61 8.21 2.54
N ALA A 149 -22.62 8.41 1.69
CA ALA A 149 -23.76 7.49 1.59
C ALA A 149 -23.31 6.07 1.21
N ASN A 150 -22.31 5.96 0.35
CA ASN A 150 -21.87 4.70 -0.26
C ASN A 150 -20.53 4.21 0.30
N ALA A 151 -19.68 5.13 0.77
CA ALA A 151 -18.35 4.77 1.23
C ALA A 151 -17.80 5.78 2.24
N PRO A 152 -18.18 5.68 3.54
CA PRO A 152 -17.70 6.58 4.59
C PRO A 152 -16.17 6.52 4.73
N MET A 153 -15.60 7.62 5.22
CA MET A 153 -14.16 7.75 5.43
C MET A 153 -13.86 7.87 6.92
N PHE A 154 -12.97 7.01 7.38
CA PHE A 154 -12.55 6.88 8.76
C PHE A 154 -11.09 7.33 8.91
N SER A 155 -10.71 7.75 10.12
CA SER A 155 -9.35 8.18 10.43
C SER A 155 -8.80 7.54 11.71
N VAL A 156 -7.51 7.22 11.70
CA VAL A 156 -6.70 6.90 12.89
C VAL A 156 -5.63 7.98 13.05
N LYS A 157 -5.54 8.56 14.25
CA LYS A 157 -4.52 9.56 14.58
C LYS A 157 -3.29 8.86 15.14
N ALA A 158 -2.12 9.29 14.65
CA ALA A 158 -0.81 8.83 15.11
C ALA A 158 -0.73 7.31 15.32
N PRO A 159 -0.92 6.48 14.27
CA PRO A 159 -0.96 5.02 14.39
C PRO A 159 0.32 4.35 14.93
N SER A 160 1.29 5.10 15.47
CA SER A 160 2.59 4.66 16.00
C SER A 160 3.46 3.86 15.01
N GLU A 161 3.05 3.79 13.74
CA GLU A 161 3.76 3.09 12.69
C GLU A 161 4.78 3.99 11.99
N GLN A 162 5.99 3.46 11.86
CA GLN A 162 6.93 3.92 10.84
C GLN A 162 6.59 3.22 9.54
N LEU A 163 6.19 4.02 8.54
CA LEU A 163 6.00 3.55 7.17
C LEU A 163 6.97 4.33 6.28
N PHE A 164 7.49 3.70 5.22
CA PHE A 164 8.39 4.34 4.25
C PHE A 164 9.70 4.85 4.87
N GLY A 165 10.49 3.94 5.45
CA GLY A 165 11.75 4.26 6.12
C GLY A 165 11.50 4.80 7.53
N ASN A 166 12.11 5.93 7.88
CA ASN A 166 12.02 6.54 9.22
C ASN A 166 10.88 7.58 9.33
N LEU A 167 9.98 7.67 8.35
CA LEU A 167 8.87 8.62 8.39
C LEU A 167 7.75 8.11 9.30
N SER A 168 7.40 8.91 10.30
CA SER A 168 6.29 8.60 11.20
C SER A 168 4.97 9.02 10.58
N VAL A 169 4.00 8.10 10.60
CA VAL A 169 2.63 8.39 10.19
C VAL A 169 1.94 9.22 11.29
N THR A 170 1.42 10.38 10.92
CA THR A 170 0.68 11.28 11.82
C THR A 170 -0.82 11.05 11.73
N ARG A 171 -1.31 10.59 10.59
CA ARG A 171 -2.70 10.23 10.38
C ARG A 171 -2.83 9.20 9.25
N ALA A 172 -3.72 8.25 9.44
CA ALA A 172 -4.18 7.37 8.38
C ALA A 172 -5.67 7.61 8.14
N LEU A 173 -6.08 7.62 6.87
CA LEU A 173 -7.45 7.78 6.42
C LEU A 173 -7.80 6.60 5.54
N PHE A 174 -8.98 6.01 5.74
CA PHE A 174 -9.45 4.86 4.97
C PHE A 174 -10.90 5.08 4.60
N LYS A 175 -11.19 5.03 3.31
CA LYS A 175 -12.54 5.00 2.79
C LYS A 175 -12.99 3.54 2.70
N VAL A 176 -14.16 3.20 3.22
CA VAL A 176 -14.66 1.81 3.22
C VAL A 176 -15.97 1.73 2.45
N SER A 177 -16.03 0.88 1.43
CA SER A 177 -17.21 0.68 0.59
C SER A 177 -18.32 -0.06 1.35
N LYS A 178 -19.54 0.47 1.38
CA LYS A 178 -20.69 -0.21 1.98
C LYS A 178 -21.16 -1.43 1.20
N ASP A 179 -20.98 -1.43 -0.12
CA ASP A 179 -21.41 -2.51 -1.00
C ASP A 179 -20.42 -3.68 -0.94
N SER A 180 -19.17 -3.43 -1.37
CA SER A 180 -18.13 -4.44 -1.46
C SER A 180 -17.39 -4.72 -0.16
N LYS A 181 -17.59 -3.92 0.90
CA LYS A 181 -16.93 -4.07 2.21
C LYS A 181 -15.39 -4.11 2.12
N VAL A 182 -14.80 -3.35 1.19
CA VAL A 182 -13.34 -3.21 1.02
C VAL A 182 -12.90 -1.76 1.21
N ILE A 183 -11.60 -1.53 1.29
CA ILE A 183 -10.98 -0.20 1.26
C ILE A 183 -10.70 0.20 -0.20
N PRO A 184 -11.54 1.03 -0.87
CA PRO A 184 -11.21 1.56 -2.19
C PRO A 184 -10.16 2.67 -2.16
N GLU A 185 -9.99 3.38 -1.03
CA GLU A 185 -9.00 4.47 -0.93
C GLU A 185 -8.39 4.51 0.47
N LEU A 186 -7.09 4.72 0.54
CA LEU A 186 -6.39 5.03 1.79
C LEU A 186 -5.40 6.18 1.59
N ARG A 187 -5.12 6.89 2.67
CA ARG A 187 -4.12 7.95 2.70
C ARG A 187 -3.33 7.89 4.00
N PHE A 188 -2.03 8.07 3.90
CA PHE A 188 -1.14 8.29 5.02
C PHE A 188 -0.57 9.70 4.96
N ASP A 189 -0.67 10.44 6.06
CA ASP A 189 -0.04 11.74 6.26
C ASP A 189 1.19 11.58 7.17
N PHE A 190 2.31 12.17 6.78
CA PHE A 190 3.58 12.04 7.49
C PHE A 190 3.98 13.31 8.23
N SER A 191 4.89 13.16 9.19
CA SER A 191 5.38 14.26 10.05
C SER A 191 6.05 15.40 9.29
N ASP A 192 6.62 15.14 8.12
CA ASP A 192 7.23 16.13 7.23
C ASP A 192 6.23 16.84 6.30
N LYS A 193 4.93 16.61 6.51
CA LYS A 193 3.80 17.09 5.70
C LYS A 193 3.70 16.47 4.30
N SER A 194 4.48 15.43 4.01
CA SER A 194 4.25 14.61 2.83
C SER A 194 3.05 13.68 3.04
N ALA A 195 2.55 13.10 1.95
CA ALA A 195 1.45 12.15 1.98
C ALA A 195 1.63 11.06 0.92
N VAL A 196 1.03 9.91 1.19
CA VAL A 196 0.82 8.83 0.24
C VAL A 196 -0.68 8.61 0.12
N TRP A 197 -1.18 8.61 -1.11
CA TRP A 197 -2.55 8.27 -1.47
C TRP A 197 -2.55 6.97 -2.25
N VAL A 198 -3.45 6.06 -1.89
CA VAL A 198 -3.62 4.81 -2.62
C VAL A 198 -5.08 4.64 -2.98
N GLN A 199 -5.33 4.36 -4.25
CA GLN A 199 -6.64 3.95 -4.76
C GLN A 199 -6.56 2.48 -5.15
N LEU A 200 -7.60 1.73 -4.79
CA LEU A 200 -7.66 0.28 -4.92
C LEU A 200 -8.93 -0.13 -5.65
N ARG A 201 -8.78 -1.03 -6.61
CA ARG A 201 -9.89 -1.82 -7.13
C ARG A 201 -9.71 -3.25 -6.66
N HIS A 202 -10.79 -3.86 -6.20
CA HIS A 202 -10.81 -5.27 -5.81
C HIS A 202 -11.68 -6.04 -6.80
N ASP A 203 -11.23 -7.24 -7.15
CA ASP A 203 -12.02 -8.18 -7.93
C ASP A 203 -12.25 -9.46 -7.08
N PRO A 204 -13.45 -10.05 -7.13
CA PRO A 204 -13.76 -11.27 -6.39
C PRO A 204 -13.01 -12.48 -6.96
N ILE A 205 -12.34 -13.25 -6.10
CA ILE A 205 -11.63 -14.49 -6.48
C ILE A 205 -12.14 -15.67 -5.67
N THR A 206 -12.53 -16.73 -6.36
CA THR A 206 -12.85 -18.02 -5.73
C THR A 206 -11.56 -18.82 -5.59
N ALA A 207 -11.00 -18.86 -4.38
CA ALA A 207 -9.77 -19.60 -4.11
C ALA A 207 -10.04 -21.11 -4.01
N THR A 208 -9.25 -21.92 -4.72
CA THR A 208 -9.31 -23.38 -4.63
C THR A 208 -9.05 -23.81 -3.18
N GLY A 209 -10.00 -24.54 -2.57
CA GLY A 209 -9.90 -24.97 -1.17
C GLY A 209 -10.35 -23.93 -0.12
N ALA A 210 -10.86 -22.77 -0.52
CA ALA A 210 -11.57 -21.85 0.37
C ALA A 210 -13.08 -21.95 0.17
N THR A 211 -13.84 -21.85 1.27
CA THR A 211 -15.29 -21.64 1.21
C THR A 211 -15.55 -20.15 0.98
N GLY A 212 -16.11 -19.81 -0.18
CA GLY A 212 -16.52 -18.45 -0.54
C GLY A 212 -15.55 -17.69 -1.45
N THR A 213 -15.85 -16.41 -1.64
CA THR A 213 -15.13 -15.50 -2.53
C THR A 213 -14.29 -14.53 -1.71
N ILE A 214 -13.01 -14.39 -2.04
CA ILE A 214 -12.09 -13.45 -1.41
C ILE A 214 -11.99 -12.20 -2.28
N GLN A 215 -12.25 -11.03 -1.71
CA GLN A 215 -12.06 -9.75 -2.40
C GLN A 215 -10.56 -9.44 -2.47
N CYS A 216 -9.99 -9.59 -3.67
CA CYS A 216 -8.55 -9.43 -3.88
C CYS A 216 -8.26 -8.13 -4.61
N PRO A 217 -7.24 -7.35 -4.20
CA PRO A 217 -6.81 -6.19 -4.97
C PRO A 217 -6.43 -6.59 -6.41
N ALA A 218 -7.07 -5.97 -7.39
CA ALA A 218 -6.78 -6.19 -8.81
C ALA A 218 -5.98 -5.03 -9.42
N MET A 219 -6.16 -3.82 -8.87
CA MET A 219 -5.41 -2.64 -9.27
C MET A 219 -5.11 -1.77 -8.06
N MET A 220 -3.94 -1.15 -8.07
CA MET A 220 -3.54 -0.14 -7.10
C MET A 220 -2.89 1.03 -7.82
N ILE A 221 -3.34 2.24 -7.49
CA ILE A 221 -2.73 3.49 -7.96
C ILE A 221 -2.20 4.20 -6.73
N ILE A 222 -0.88 4.30 -6.63
CA ILE A 222 -0.19 5.01 -5.55
C ILE A 222 0.21 6.37 -6.08
N THR A 223 -0.22 7.44 -5.42
CA THR A 223 0.25 8.81 -5.67
C THR A 223 0.90 9.33 -4.41
N GLN A 224 2.07 9.96 -4.52
CA GLN A 224 2.82 10.37 -3.34
C GLN A 224 3.53 11.71 -3.51
N SER A 225 3.76 12.38 -2.39
CA SER A 225 4.56 13.60 -2.26
C SER A 225 5.77 13.42 -1.35
N LEU A 226 6.18 12.17 -1.08
CA LEU A 226 7.32 11.88 -0.22
C LEU A 226 8.59 12.51 -0.81
N LYS A 227 9.44 13.02 0.08
CA LYS A 227 10.76 13.58 -0.27
C LYS A 227 11.89 12.56 -0.11
N ILE A 228 11.54 11.27 0.01
CA ILE A 228 12.51 10.20 0.22
C ILE A 228 13.11 9.73 -1.11
N ALA A 229 14.40 9.39 -1.05
CA ALA A 229 15.11 8.73 -2.13
C ALA A 229 15.82 7.48 -1.58
N PRO A 230 15.12 6.35 -1.44
CA PRO A 230 15.75 5.10 -1.00
C PRO A 230 16.92 4.75 -1.92
N ALA A 231 18.08 4.45 -1.35
CA ALA A 231 19.31 4.18 -2.09
C ALA A 231 19.70 5.29 -3.11
N GLY A 232 19.29 6.54 -2.87
CA GLY A 232 19.56 7.67 -3.76
C GLY A 232 18.66 7.72 -5.01
N MET A 233 17.66 6.84 -5.12
CA MET A 233 16.77 6.81 -6.27
C MET A 233 15.46 7.53 -6.00
N ALA A 234 15.04 8.38 -6.94
CA ALA A 234 13.74 9.02 -6.87
C ALA A 234 12.63 7.98 -7.12
N ILE A 235 11.78 7.76 -6.11
CA ILE A 235 10.58 6.96 -6.28
C ILE A 235 9.60 7.75 -7.18
N PRO A 236 8.99 7.11 -8.20
CA PRO A 236 7.98 7.77 -9.04
C PRO A 236 6.85 8.39 -8.22
N GLN A 237 6.39 9.58 -8.59
CA GLN A 237 5.29 10.26 -7.89
C GLN A 237 3.96 9.52 -8.04
N ARG A 238 3.79 8.80 -9.14
CA ARG A 238 2.66 7.93 -9.40
C ARG A 238 3.16 6.55 -9.79
N ILE A 239 2.59 5.52 -9.17
CA ILE A 239 2.89 4.12 -9.46
C ILE A 239 1.56 3.44 -9.74
N ASN A 240 1.45 2.80 -10.91
CA ASN A 240 0.29 2.00 -11.26
C ASN A 240 0.68 0.53 -11.14
N VAL A 241 -0.14 -0.23 -10.43
CA VAL A 241 0.09 -1.64 -10.16
C VAL A 241 -1.14 -2.42 -10.56
N THR A 242 -0.97 -3.45 -11.37
CA THR A 242 -2.02 -4.43 -11.68
C THR A 242 -1.62 -5.78 -11.09
N PHE A 243 -2.61 -6.45 -10.49
CA PHE A 243 -2.45 -7.76 -9.88
C PHE A 243 -3.22 -8.80 -10.68
N SER A 244 -2.61 -9.96 -10.91
CA SER A 244 -3.25 -11.09 -11.60
C SER A 244 -2.78 -12.42 -11.04
N ASP A 245 -3.50 -13.48 -11.38
CA ASP A 245 -3.09 -14.87 -11.11
C ASP A 245 -2.84 -15.17 -9.63
N TYR A 246 -3.76 -14.75 -8.75
CA TYR A 246 -3.72 -15.12 -7.34
C TYR A 246 -3.70 -16.64 -7.18
N LYS A 247 -2.67 -17.15 -6.50
CA LYS A 247 -2.51 -18.56 -6.15
C LYS A 247 -2.43 -18.69 -4.64
N PHE A 248 -3.53 -19.13 -4.04
CA PHE A 248 -3.63 -19.44 -2.62
C PHE A 248 -3.06 -20.83 -2.32
N GLN A 249 -2.47 -20.98 -1.13
CA GLN A 249 -1.88 -22.22 -0.61
C GLN A 249 -2.56 -22.65 0.68
#